data_AF-A0A2V9XSH3-F1
#
_entry.id   AF-A0A2V9XSH3-F1
#
_cell.length_a   1.000
_cell.length_b   1.000
_cell.length_c   1.000
_cell.angle_alpha   90.00
_cell.angle_beta   90.00
_cell.angle_gamma   90.00
#
_symmetry.space_group_name_H-M   'P 1'
#
loop_
_entity.id
_entity.type
_entity.pdbx_description
1 polymer ?
#
loop_
_entity_poly.entity_id
_entity_poly.type
_entity_poly.pdbx_seq_one_letter_code
_entity_poly.pdbx_strand_id
1 'polypeptide(L)'
;MQSRITGTTMPVLEFILDPNESIISEAGELSWMGSSIQMTTHTQFGGGGGLFGVIKRVAGGGSIFMSEYRAIGTPGELAFATKLPG
;
A
#
# COMPACT_ATOMS: atom_id res chain seq x y z
N MET A 1 4.21 9.45 10.90
CA MET A 1 3.57 8.14 10.58
C MET A 1 3.29 7.34 11.84
N GLN A 2 2.02 6.95 12.04
CA GLN A 2 1.59 6.05 13.12
C GLN A 2 0.86 4.84 12.51
N SER A 3 1.02 3.65 13.09
CA SER A 3 0.35 2.43 12.65
C SER A 3 -0.33 1.68 13.79
N ARG A 4 -1.44 1.01 13.49
CA ARG A 4 -2.21 0.20 14.45
C ARG A 4 -2.82 -1.01 13.75
N ILE A 5 -2.82 -2.16 14.41
CA ILE A 5 -3.58 -3.33 13.97
C ILE A 5 -4.85 -3.42 14.81
N THR A 6 -6.00 -3.53 14.15
CA THR A 6 -7.33 -3.64 14.77
C THR A 6 -8.00 -4.94 14.34
N GLY A 7 -8.63 -5.66 15.26
CA GLY A 7 -9.29 -6.95 15.01
C GLY A 7 -8.44 -8.16 15.41
N THR A 8 -9.08 -9.33 15.54
CA THR A 8 -8.43 -10.58 15.93
C THR A 8 -8.38 -11.58 14.78
N THR A 9 -9.54 -12.10 14.36
CA THR A 9 -9.65 -13.10 13.29
C THR A 9 -9.44 -12.48 11.91
N MET A 10 -9.87 -11.24 11.73
CA MET A 10 -9.75 -10.46 10.50
C MET A 10 -9.06 -9.14 10.83
N PRO A 11 -7.73 -9.15 11.05
CA PRO A 11 -6.99 -7.94 11.36
C PRO A 11 -7.00 -6.93 10.21
N VAL A 12 -7.05 -5.66 10.59
CA VAL A 12 -6.90 -4.50 9.70
C VAL A 12 -5.73 -3.66 10.19
N LEU A 13 -4.79 -3.38 9.29
CA LEU A 13 -3.66 -2.50 9.53
C LEU A 13 -4.05 -1.08 9.10
N GLU A 14 -4.17 -0.19 10.08
CA GLU A 14 -4.47 1.22 9.91
C GLU A 14 -3.20 2.05 10.01
N PHE A 15 -3.09 3.08 9.17
CA PHE A 15 -2.04 4.08 9.21
C PHE A 15 -2.65 5.48 9.32
N ILE A 16 -1.99 6.32 10.10
CA ILE A 16 -2.16 7.77 10.05
C ILE A 16 -0.87 8.37 9.50
N LEU A 17 -1.00 9.01 8.35
CA LEU A 17 0.06 9.72 7.65
C LEU A 17 -0.02 11.21 7.98
N ASP A 18 1.12 11.78 8.36
CA ASP A 18 1.28 13.22 8.46
C ASP A 18 1.40 13.85 7.05
N PRO A 19 1.15 15.17 6.88
CA PRO A 19 1.21 15.81 5.57
C PRO A 19 2.54 15.56 4.85
N ASN A 20 2.45 15.14 3.58
CA ASN A 20 3.55 14.74 2.69
C ASN A 20 4.21 13.39 2.99
N GLU A 21 3.77 12.65 4.01
CA GLU A 21 4.19 11.26 4.17
C GLU A 21 3.54 10.36 3.12
N SER A 22 4.25 9.30 2.72
CA SER A 22 3.71 8.30 1.83
C SER A 22 4.06 6.86 2.24
N ILE A 23 3.20 5.94 1.81
CA ILE A 23 3.37 4.50 1.93
C ILE A 23 3.23 3.88 0.54
N ILE A 24 4.04 2.88 0.26
CA ILE A 24 3.93 2.08 -0.96
C ILE A 24 3.41 0.70 -0.57
N SER A 25 2.37 0.23 -1.24
CA SER A 25 1.80 -1.11 -1.05
C SER A 25 1.56 -1.80 -2.39
N GLU A 26 1.39 -3.12 -2.37
CA GLU A 26 0.94 -3.85 -3.56
C GLU A 26 -0.47 -3.39 -3.96
N ALA A 27 -0.72 -3.30 -5.27
CA ALA A 27 -2.03 -2.91 -5.76
C ALA A 27 -3.11 -3.91 -5.32
N GLY A 28 -4.22 -3.39 -4.81
CA GLY A 28 -5.38 -4.21 -4.43
C GLY A 28 -5.39 -4.71 -2.99
N GLU A 29 -4.49 -4.24 -2.13
CA GLU A 29 -4.52 -4.52 -0.68
C GLU A 29 -5.24 -3.43 0.14
N LEU A 30 -5.55 -2.28 -0.46
CA LEU A 30 -6.24 -1.18 0.21
C LEU A 30 -7.68 -1.57 0.56
N SER A 31 -8.07 -1.32 1.82
CA SER A 31 -9.45 -1.46 2.29
C SER A 31 -10.19 -0.13 2.23
N TRP A 32 -9.64 0.92 2.85
CA TRP A 32 -10.18 2.29 2.77
C TRP A 32 -9.07 3.34 2.89
N MET A 33 -9.38 4.56 2.47
CA MET A 33 -8.52 5.74 2.67
C MET A 33 -9.38 6.99 2.87
N GLY A 34 -8.86 7.93 3.65
CA GLY A 34 -9.44 9.24 3.86
C GLY A 34 -9.28 10.15 2.63
N SER A 35 -10.06 11.23 2.58
CA SER A 35 -10.11 12.15 1.44
C SER A 35 -8.82 12.95 1.21
N SER A 36 -7.96 13.07 2.21
CA SER A 36 -6.65 13.73 2.11
C SER A 36 -5.56 12.83 1.52
N ILE A 37 -5.84 11.54 1.31
CA ILE A 37 -4.91 10.59 0.70
C ILE A 37 -5.05 10.62 -0.82
N GLN A 38 -3.94 10.85 -1.50
CA GLN A 38 -3.81 10.67 -2.95
C GLN A 38 -3.16 9.30 -3.23
N MET A 39 -3.78 8.53 -4.12
CA MET A 39 -3.26 7.24 -4.59
C MET A 39 -2.72 7.34 -6.02
N THR A 40 -1.51 6.86 -6.23
CA THR A 40 -0.91 6.74 -7.58
C THR A 40 -0.35 5.34 -7.79
N THR A 41 -0.81 4.65 -8.82
CA THR A 41 -0.34 3.29 -9.15
C THR A 41 0.75 3.36 -10.21
N HIS A 42 1.90 2.73 -9.93
CA HIS A 42 3.05 2.68 -10.83
C HIS A 42 3.57 1.24 -10.97
N THR A 43 4.01 0.91 -12.19
CA THR A 43 4.74 -0.33 -12.48
C THR A 43 6.25 -0.20 -12.22
N GLN A 44 6.74 1.03 -12.01
CA GLN A 44 8.17 1.35 -11.89
C GLN A 44 8.79 0.88 -10.57
N PHE A 45 8.03 0.86 -9.47
CA PHE A 45 8.45 0.27 -8.19
C PHE A 45 8.46 -1.27 -8.21
N GLY A 46 7.94 -1.87 -9.30
CA GLY A 46 7.83 -3.30 -9.55
C GLY A 46 9.10 -4.01 -10.01
N GLY A 47 10.13 -3.28 -10.45
CA GLY A 47 11.32 -3.90 -11.04
C GLY A 47 12.38 -2.88 -11.44
N GLY A 48 13.27 -2.55 -10.50
CA GLY A 48 14.42 -1.64 -10.71
C GLY A 48 15.51 -2.16 -11.66
N GLY A 49 15.20 -3.10 -12.58
CA GLY A 49 16.16 -3.75 -13.47
C GLY A 49 15.64 -4.08 -14.87
N GLY A 50 14.55 -3.44 -15.33
CA GLY A 50 13.95 -3.70 -16.65
C GLY A 50 13.16 -5.02 -16.71
N LEU A 51 12.92 -5.54 -17.92
CA LEU A 51 12.07 -6.72 -18.17
C LEU A 51 12.49 -7.95 -17.35
N PHE A 52 13.79 -8.16 -17.13
CA PHE A 52 14.30 -9.28 -16.33
C PHE A 52 13.96 -9.13 -14.83
N GLY A 53 13.98 -7.91 -14.30
CA GLY A 53 13.57 -7.63 -12.92
C GLY A 53 12.07 -7.86 -12.71
N VAL A 54 11.26 -7.49 -13.70
CA VAL A 54 9.82 -7.75 -13.73
C VAL A 54 9.53 -9.25 -13.74
N ILE A 55 10.17 -10.03 -14.63
CA ILE A 55 9.99 -11.48 -14.71
C ILE A 55 10.38 -12.16 -13.40
N LYS A 56 11.51 -11.78 -12.79
CA LYS A 56 11.96 -12.36 -11.52
C LYS A 56 10.97 -12.09 -10.38
N ARG A 57 10.37 -10.89 -10.32
CA ARG A 57 9.36 -10.56 -9.30
C ARG A 57 8.08 -11.39 -9.50
N VAL A 58 7.58 -11.46 -10.72
CA VAL A 58 6.36 -12.24 -11.03
C VAL A 58 6.59 -13.73 -10.80
N ALA A 59 7.75 -14.26 -11.18
CA ALA A 59 8.12 -15.66 -10.91
C ALA A 59 8.24 -15.96 -9.41
N GLY A 60 8.58 -14.95 -8.60
CA GLY A 60 8.56 -15.03 -7.13
C GLY A 60 7.18 -14.81 -6.50
N GLY A 61 6.12 -14.68 -7.31
CA GLY A 61 4.74 -14.46 -6.85
C GLY A 61 4.38 -13.02 -6.47
N GLY A 62 5.30 -12.06 -6.65
CA GLY A 62 5.07 -10.66 -6.29
C GLY A 62 4.37 -9.86 -7.40
N SER A 63 3.61 -8.83 -7.01
CA SER A 63 2.95 -7.94 -7.96
C SER A 63 3.91 -6.90 -8.55
N ILE A 64 3.78 -6.64 -9.86
CA ILE A 64 4.50 -5.56 -10.54
C ILE A 64 3.79 -4.21 -10.41
N PHE A 65 2.53 -4.23 -9.96
CA PHE A 65 1.72 -3.05 -9.75
C PHE A 65 1.82 -2.64 -8.29
N MET A 66 2.46 -1.50 -8.03
CA MET A 66 2.57 -0.91 -6.70
C MET A 66 1.74 0.37 -6.66
N SER A 67 1.07 0.65 -5.54
CA SER A 67 0.35 1.89 -5.31
C SER A 67 1.05 2.69 -4.22
N GLU A 68 1.36 3.95 -4.51
CA GLU A 68 1.80 4.94 -3.53
C GLU A 68 0.58 5.68 -2.99
N TYR A 69 0.47 5.75 -1.67
CA TYR A 69 -0.54 6.51 -0.93
C TYR A 69 0.16 7.65 -0.22
N ARG A 70 -0.24 8.89 -0.49
CA ARG A 70 0.39 10.09 0.07
C ARG A 70 -0.64 11.01 0.70
N ALA A 71 -0.38 11.49 1.91
CA ALA A 71 -1.21 12.52 2.55
C ALA A 71 -0.88 13.90 1.97
N ILE A 72 -1.90 14.59 1.43
CA ILE A 72 -1.75 15.90 0.79
C ILE A 72 -2.38 16.98 1.66
N GLY A 73 -1.55 17.95 2.08
CA GLY A 73 -1.96 19.16 2.81
C GLY A 73 -2.37 18.95 4.27
N THR A 74 -3.02 17.84 4.61
CA THR A 74 -3.49 17.51 5.96
C THR A 74 -3.19 16.04 6.27
N PRO A 75 -3.16 15.64 7.56
CA PRO A 75 -3.05 14.24 7.91
C PRO A 75 -4.15 13.40 7.25
N GLY A 76 -3.82 12.16 6.90
CA GLY A 76 -4.75 11.25 6.26
C GLY A 76 -4.64 9.85 6.82
N GLU A 77 -5.79 9.19 6.94
CA GLU A 77 -5.87 7.79 7.34
C GLU A 77 -5.97 6.89 6.12
N LEU A 78 -5.37 5.70 6.21
CA LEU A 78 -5.64 4.61 5.27
C LEU A 78 -5.52 3.27 5.98
N ALA A 79 -6.16 2.24 5.43
CA ALA A 79 -6.09 0.92 6.01
C ALA A 79 -6.03 -0.20 4.98
N PHE A 80 -5.38 -1.28 5.40
CA PHE A 80 -5.22 -2.52 4.66
C PHE A 80 -5.84 -3.66 5.47
N ALA A 81 -6.83 -4.34 4.91
CA ALA A 81 -7.51 -5.44 5.59
C ALA A 81 -6.99 -6.78 5.06
N THR A 82 -6.83 -7.76 5.93
CA THR A 82 -6.53 -9.12 5.47
C THR A 82 -7.68 -9.68 4.61
N LYS A 83 -7.34 -10.39 3.54
CA LYS A 83 -8.30 -11.08 2.67
C LYS A 83 -8.71 -12.45 3.21
N LEU A 84 -7.92 -13.00 4.14
CA LEU A 84 -8.13 -14.31 4.75
C LEU A 84 -7.99 -14.20 6.27
N PRO A 85 -8.73 -15.01 7.05
CA PRO A 85 -8.51 -15.08 8.49
C PRO A 85 -7.06 -15.49 8.82
N GLY A 86 -6.45 -14.84 9.80
CA GLY A 86 -5.06 -15.10 10.19
C GLY A 86 -4.66 -14.49 11.52
#